data_AF-A0A0D9VF65-F1
#
_entry.id   AF-A0A0D9VF65-F1
#
_cell.length_a   1.000
_cell.length_b   1.000
_cell.length_c   1.000
_cell.angle_alpha   90.00
_cell.angle_beta   90.00
_cell.angle_gamma   90.00
#
_symmetry.space_group_name_H-M   'P 1'
#
loop_
_entity.id
_entity.type
_entity.pdbx_description
1 polymer ?
#
loop_
_entity_poly.entity_id
_entity_poly.type
_entity_poly.pdbx_seq_one_letter_code
_entity_poly.pdbx_strand_id
1 'polypeptide(L)'
;MLVGPTPGRVYCLITEEAKFVIRSLLKELYFLHKRGKCPQNFNESNVFIREDGMVQLRGCYLDDKSDSLVFKNYKDASNIIEKILFGQHKEDIPEDVMHLLNLMNTQDKVFSMDLEYLICTHASLVPLRNRETFFLWMYTHIMFVLPYDKSTERNEIINALQKVDWRDTLQEDSVLGKIFWRKRDGSEEEIDYFLHCYRDTVFHGTDKYNAKGKRYTPDDIQLILWVTFPMLLPTMQQELWNKNQWRALKLDGLLGSTMEDVFDVTSCFRWQ
;
A
#
# COMPACT_ATOMS: atom_id res chain seq x y z
N MET A 1 -9.07 9.73 20.35
CA MET A 1 -8.73 11.18 20.36
C MET A 1 -7.52 11.40 21.26
N LEU A 2 -6.33 11.54 20.68
CA LEU A 2 -5.16 12.06 21.38
C LEU A 2 -4.95 13.47 20.85
N VAL A 3 -5.15 14.48 21.70
CA VAL A 3 -4.98 15.90 21.38
C VAL A 3 -3.69 16.38 22.05
N GLY A 4 -2.77 16.89 21.25
CA GLY A 4 -1.60 17.66 21.66
C GLY A 4 -1.48 18.92 20.77
N PRO A 5 -0.88 20.02 21.25
CA PRO A 5 -1.08 21.35 20.67
C PRO A 5 -0.08 21.65 19.55
N THR A 6 -0.52 21.40 18.32
CA THR A 6 -0.14 22.15 17.11
C THR A 6 -1.46 22.48 16.39
N PRO A 7 -1.60 23.64 15.71
CA PRO A 7 -2.80 23.95 14.95
C PRO A 7 -3.19 22.76 14.07
N GLY A 8 -4.41 22.26 14.29
CA GLY A 8 -4.77 20.86 14.03
C GLY A 8 -4.57 20.42 12.60
N ARG A 9 -3.49 19.67 12.34
CA ARG A 9 -3.43 18.78 11.19
C ARG A 9 -4.45 17.66 11.44
N VAL A 10 -5.55 17.71 10.68
CA VAL A 10 -6.48 16.59 10.59
C VAL A 10 -5.87 15.61 9.60
N TYR A 11 -5.57 14.41 10.08
CA TYR A 11 -5.05 13.33 9.24
C TYR A 11 -6.20 12.38 8.92
N CYS A 12 -6.53 12.27 7.63
CA CYS A 12 -7.52 11.32 7.15
C CYS A 12 -6.83 9.99 6.85
N LEU A 13 -7.34 8.90 7.41
CA LEU A 13 -6.88 7.54 7.16
C LEU A 13 -8.09 6.66 6.88
N ILE A 14 -7.92 5.66 6.02
CA ILE A 14 -8.92 4.60 5.86
C ILE A 14 -8.80 3.55 6.97
N THR A 15 -9.93 3.02 7.42
CA THR A 15 -9.95 1.97 8.44
C THR A 15 -9.40 0.64 7.91
N GLU A 16 -9.01 -0.28 8.80
CA GLU A 16 -8.49 -1.59 8.41
C GLU A 16 -9.56 -2.43 7.69
N GLU A 17 -10.84 -2.28 8.06
CA GLU A 17 -11.98 -2.91 7.40
C GLU A 17 -12.15 -2.37 5.98
N ALA A 18 -12.05 -1.05 5.79
CA ALA A 18 -12.11 -0.44 4.46
C ALA A 18 -10.96 -0.94 3.57
N LYS A 19 -9.72 -0.97 4.08
CA LYS A 19 -8.57 -1.57 3.37
C LYS A 19 -8.85 -3.01 2.96
N PHE A 20 -9.41 -3.80 3.87
CA PHE A 20 -9.73 -5.20 3.62
C PHE A 20 -10.75 -5.37 2.49
N VAL A 21 -11.85 -4.60 2.52
CA VAL A 21 -12.89 -4.62 1.49
C VAL A 21 -12.34 -4.19 0.13
N ILE A 22 -11.62 -3.06 0.05
CA ILE A 22 -11.00 -2.60 -1.21
C ILE A 22 -10.09 -3.69 -1.78
N ARG A 23 -9.20 -4.23 -0.93
CA ARG A 23 -8.26 -5.25 -1.35
C ARG A 23 -8.97 -6.52 -1.82
N SER A 24 -10.02 -6.95 -1.12
CA SER A 24 -10.79 -8.12 -1.52
C SER A 24 -11.45 -7.91 -2.88
N LEU A 25 -11.99 -6.71 -3.15
CA LEU A 25 -12.55 -6.36 -4.45
C LEU A 25 -11.49 -6.43 -5.56
N LEU A 26 -10.33 -5.80 -5.34
CA LEU A 26 -9.25 -5.77 -6.33
C LEU A 26 -8.64 -7.15 -6.57
N LYS A 27 -8.54 -7.99 -5.53
CA LYS A 27 -8.11 -9.39 -5.67
C LYS A 27 -9.09 -10.19 -6.52
N GLU A 28 -10.40 -10.03 -6.32
CA GLU A 28 -11.41 -10.74 -7.10
C GLU A 28 -11.32 -10.40 -8.60
N LEU A 29 -11.15 -9.12 -8.93
CA LEU A 29 -10.89 -8.68 -10.32
C LEU A 29 -9.59 -9.26 -10.88
N TYR A 30 -8.49 -9.17 -10.14
CA TYR A 30 -7.20 -9.74 -10.53
C TYR A 30 -7.32 -11.23 -10.88
N PHE A 31 -8.04 -12.02 -10.08
CA PHE A 31 -8.20 -13.45 -10.35
C PHE A 31 -9.14 -13.75 -11.52
N LEU A 32 -10.21 -12.98 -11.71
CA LEU A 32 -11.06 -13.10 -12.90
C LEU A 32 -10.25 -12.84 -14.17
N HIS A 33 -9.47 -11.75 -14.19
CA HIS A 33 -8.61 -11.41 -15.32
C HIS A 33 -7.52 -12.46 -15.54
N LYS A 34 -6.95 -13.03 -14.47
CA LYS A 34 -5.98 -14.14 -14.57
C LYS A 34 -6.61 -15.39 -15.21
N ARG A 35 -7.91 -15.61 -15.01
CA ARG A 35 -8.69 -16.69 -15.65
C ARG A 35 -9.18 -16.33 -17.06
N GLY A 36 -8.76 -15.18 -17.61
CA GLY A 36 -9.14 -14.73 -18.95
C GLY A 36 -10.57 -14.21 -19.04
N LYS A 37 -11.17 -13.77 -17.93
CA LYS A 37 -12.54 -13.25 -17.89
C LYS A 37 -12.61 -11.83 -17.33
N CYS A 38 -13.52 -11.02 -17.86
CA CYS A 38 -13.79 -9.66 -17.39
C CYS A 38 -15.30 -9.49 -17.11
N PRO A 39 -15.71 -8.99 -15.93
CA PRO A 39 -17.12 -8.68 -15.68
C PRO A 39 -17.62 -7.50 -16.54
N GLN A 40 -18.78 -7.66 -17.17
CA GLN A 40 -19.48 -6.57 -17.86
C GLN A 40 -20.38 -5.78 -16.92
N ASN A 41 -20.51 -4.47 -17.20
CA ASN A 41 -21.43 -3.54 -16.52
C ASN A 41 -21.34 -3.59 -14.98
N PHE A 42 -20.12 -3.86 -14.51
CA PHE A 42 -19.77 -4.01 -13.11
C PHE A 42 -19.97 -2.69 -12.36
N ASN A 43 -20.81 -2.70 -11.33
CA ASN A 43 -21.07 -1.55 -10.46
C ASN A 43 -21.28 -2.00 -9.00
N GLU A 44 -21.61 -1.08 -8.10
CA GLU A 44 -21.78 -1.36 -6.67
C GLU A 44 -22.84 -2.42 -6.36
N SER A 45 -23.88 -2.55 -7.20
CA SER A 45 -24.94 -3.55 -7.02
C SER A 45 -24.45 -4.98 -7.24
N ASN A 46 -23.30 -5.14 -7.90
CA ASN A 46 -22.66 -6.43 -8.13
C ASN A 46 -21.71 -6.83 -7.00
N VAL A 47 -21.37 -5.92 -6.09
CA VAL A 47 -20.40 -6.15 -5.01
C VAL A 47 -21.14 -6.66 -3.78
N PHE A 48 -20.96 -7.94 -3.46
CA PHE A 48 -21.49 -8.54 -2.24
C PHE A 48 -20.38 -8.72 -1.21
N ILE A 49 -20.50 -8.07 -0.05
CA ILE A 49 -19.58 -8.23 1.08
C ILE A 49 -20.16 -9.32 2.00
N ARG A 50 -19.40 -10.40 2.18
CA ARG A 50 -19.74 -11.50 3.09
C ARG A 50 -19.54 -11.07 4.54
N GLU A 51 -20.07 -11.86 5.47
CA GLU A 51 -19.91 -11.64 6.92
C GLU A 51 -18.44 -11.65 7.38
N ASP A 52 -17.58 -12.37 6.66
CA ASP A 52 -16.12 -12.39 6.90
C ASP A 52 -15.37 -11.23 6.22
N GLY A 53 -16.10 -10.27 5.62
CA GLY A 53 -15.57 -9.12 4.90
C GLY A 53 -15.13 -9.41 3.47
N MET A 54 -15.16 -10.67 3.01
CA MET A 54 -14.73 -11.04 1.67
C MET A 54 -15.74 -10.55 0.63
N VAL A 55 -15.22 -9.91 -0.41
CA VAL A 55 -15.99 -9.42 -1.55
C VAL A 55 -16.19 -10.54 -2.56
N GLN A 56 -17.43 -10.69 -3.02
CA GLN A 56 -17.81 -11.53 -4.15
C GLN A 56 -18.53 -10.71 -5.21
N LEU A 57 -18.19 -10.92 -6.47
CA LEU A 57 -18.94 -10.35 -7.58
C LEU A 57 -20.13 -11.23 -7.93
N ARG A 58 -21.34 -10.67 -7.92
CA ARG A 58 -22.60 -11.37 -8.21
C ARG A 58 -23.39 -10.67 -9.31
N GLY A 59 -24.07 -11.47 -10.13
CA GLY A 59 -24.92 -10.95 -11.21
C GLY A 59 -24.15 -10.27 -12.34
N CYS A 60 -22.84 -10.49 -12.45
CA CYS A 60 -22.04 -10.02 -13.58
C CYS A 60 -22.09 -11.03 -14.73
N TYR A 61 -22.33 -10.55 -15.95
CA TYR A 61 -21.97 -11.31 -17.14
C TYR A 61 -20.46 -11.27 -17.32
N LEU A 62 -19.85 -12.37 -17.78
CA LEU A 62 -18.41 -12.46 -17.97
C LEU A 62 -18.07 -12.56 -19.45
N ASP A 63 -17.25 -11.63 -19.92
CA ASP A 63 -16.66 -11.63 -21.25
C ASP A 63 -15.27 -12.27 -21.25
N ASP A 64 -14.78 -12.61 -22.43
CA ASP A 64 -13.36 -12.91 -22.64
C ASP A 64 -12.51 -11.67 -22.38
N LYS A 65 -11.35 -11.88 -21.75
CA LYS A 65 -10.43 -10.80 -21.38
C LYS A 65 -9.95 -10.03 -22.61
N SER A 66 -10.02 -8.71 -22.51
CA SER A 66 -9.32 -7.78 -23.39
C SER A 66 -8.80 -6.61 -22.57
N ASP A 67 -7.74 -5.95 -23.04
CA ASP A 67 -7.11 -4.83 -22.31
C ASP A 67 -8.10 -3.68 -22.05
N SER A 68 -9.03 -3.45 -22.99
CA SER A 68 -10.07 -2.42 -22.85
C SER A 68 -11.08 -2.76 -21.76
N LEU A 69 -11.46 -4.04 -21.62
CA LEU A 69 -12.36 -4.50 -20.56
C LEU A 69 -11.67 -4.49 -19.20
N VAL A 70 -10.40 -4.88 -19.13
CA VAL A 70 -9.60 -4.81 -17.89
C VAL A 70 -9.52 -3.37 -17.39
N PHE A 71 -9.15 -2.43 -18.28
CA PHE A 71 -9.13 -1.01 -17.97
C PHE A 71 -10.48 -0.53 -17.45
N LYS A 72 -11.56 -0.89 -18.16
CA LYS A 72 -12.93 -0.55 -17.74
C LYS A 72 -13.24 -1.11 -16.34
N ASN A 73 -12.86 -2.34 -16.03
CA ASN A 73 -13.11 -2.94 -14.73
C ASN A 73 -12.38 -2.25 -13.58
N TYR A 74 -11.13 -1.83 -13.77
CA TYR A 74 -10.42 -1.05 -12.73
C TYR A 74 -10.97 0.35 -12.60
N LYS A 75 -11.40 1.00 -13.70
CA LYS A 75 -12.11 2.28 -13.65
C LYS A 75 -13.43 2.16 -12.89
N ASP A 76 -14.22 1.13 -13.17
CA ASP A 76 -15.48 0.85 -12.48
C ASP A 76 -15.23 0.56 -10.98
N ALA A 77 -14.19 -0.23 -10.66
CA ALA A 77 -13.78 -0.46 -9.28
C ALA A 77 -13.37 0.83 -8.55
N SER A 78 -12.64 1.72 -9.22
CA SER A 78 -12.25 3.03 -8.66
C SER A 78 -13.50 3.85 -8.29
N ASN A 79 -14.48 3.90 -9.19
CA ASN A 79 -15.74 4.60 -8.95
C ASN A 79 -16.52 3.99 -7.78
N ILE A 80 -16.53 2.66 -7.66
CA ILE A 80 -17.17 1.95 -6.55
C ILE A 80 -16.48 2.29 -5.23
N ILE A 81 -15.15 2.24 -5.17
CA ILE A 81 -14.36 2.56 -3.96
C ILE A 81 -14.65 4.01 -3.53
N GLU A 82 -14.58 4.95 -4.47
CA GLU A 82 -14.92 6.36 -4.20
C GLU A 82 -16.33 6.50 -3.65
N LYS A 83 -17.31 5.86 -4.29
CA LYS A 83 -18.72 5.97 -3.91
C LYS A 83 -19.04 5.31 -2.57
N ILE A 84 -18.48 4.13 -2.29
CA ILE A 84 -18.76 3.37 -1.07
C ILE A 84 -18.09 4.01 0.15
N LEU A 85 -16.83 4.44 0.02
CA LEU A 85 -16.05 4.87 1.18
C LEU A 85 -16.10 6.37 1.42
N PHE A 86 -16.17 7.17 0.36
CA PHE A 86 -16.03 8.62 0.46
C PHE A 86 -17.33 9.34 0.09
N GLY A 87 -18.14 8.77 -0.80
CA GLY A 87 -19.44 9.34 -1.16
C GLY A 87 -19.30 10.77 -1.68
N GLN A 88 -19.80 11.74 -0.91
CA GLN A 88 -19.66 13.17 -1.22
C GLN A 88 -18.35 13.80 -0.70
N HIS A 89 -17.64 13.14 0.22
CA HIS A 89 -16.44 13.63 0.89
C HIS A 89 -15.16 13.22 0.15
N LYS A 90 -15.06 13.59 -1.13
CA LYS A 90 -13.89 13.25 -1.95
C LYS A 90 -12.62 13.98 -1.49
N GLU A 91 -12.79 15.12 -0.84
CA GLU A 91 -11.73 15.90 -0.20
C GLU A 91 -11.04 15.17 0.95
N ASP A 92 -11.69 14.14 1.53
CA ASP A 92 -11.16 13.37 2.66
C ASP A 92 -10.37 12.13 2.24
N ILE A 93 -10.19 11.90 0.94
CA ILE A 93 -9.42 10.75 0.43
C ILE A 93 -7.94 10.90 0.82
N PRO A 94 -7.37 9.96 1.59
CA PRO A 94 -5.95 10.01 1.95
C PRO A 94 -5.05 9.94 0.71
N GLU A 95 -3.90 10.60 0.76
CA GLU A 95 -2.99 10.74 -0.39
C GLU A 95 -2.55 9.39 -0.99
N ASP A 96 -2.29 8.40 -0.14
CA ASP A 96 -1.89 7.05 -0.56
C ASP A 96 -3.05 6.26 -1.19
N VAL A 97 -4.29 6.51 -0.79
CA VAL A 97 -5.49 5.97 -1.44
C VAL A 97 -5.74 6.68 -2.77
N MET A 98 -5.56 8.01 -2.82
CA MET A 98 -5.65 8.76 -4.07
C MET A 98 -4.63 8.27 -5.09
N HIS A 99 -3.40 7.95 -4.66
CA HIS A 99 -2.39 7.32 -5.51
C HIS A 99 -2.88 6.00 -6.11
N LEU A 100 -3.50 5.11 -5.30
CA LEU A 100 -4.12 3.87 -5.79
C LEU A 100 -5.21 4.14 -6.84
N LEU A 101 -6.14 5.06 -6.56
CA LEU A 101 -7.22 5.41 -7.48
C LEU A 101 -6.67 5.96 -8.81
N ASN A 102 -5.61 6.77 -8.76
CA ASN A 102 -4.94 7.27 -9.95
C ASN A 102 -4.28 6.16 -10.78
N LEU A 103 -3.66 5.16 -10.12
CA LEU A 103 -3.13 3.98 -10.81
C LEU A 103 -4.23 3.21 -11.56
N MET A 104 -5.42 3.09 -10.95
CA MET A 104 -6.57 2.41 -11.55
C MET A 104 -7.18 3.16 -12.75
N ASN A 105 -6.96 4.47 -12.84
CA ASN A 105 -7.51 5.34 -13.89
C ASN A 105 -6.50 5.75 -14.97
N THR A 106 -5.26 5.25 -14.94
CA THR A 106 -4.22 5.65 -15.90
C THR A 106 -4.54 5.17 -17.31
N GLN A 107 -5.01 6.08 -18.18
CA GLN A 107 -5.59 5.79 -19.49
C GLN A 107 -4.55 5.34 -20.55
N ASP A 108 -3.29 5.73 -20.39
CA ASP A 108 -2.22 5.49 -21.38
C ASP A 108 -1.41 4.21 -21.12
N LYS A 109 -1.77 3.43 -20.11
CA LYS A 109 -1.10 2.17 -19.77
C LYS A 109 -1.97 0.99 -20.19
N VAL A 110 -1.41 0.12 -21.04
CA VAL A 110 -1.94 -1.25 -21.18
C VAL A 110 -1.87 -1.88 -19.78
N PHE A 111 -3.02 -2.32 -19.27
CA PHE A 111 -3.09 -3.01 -17.99
C PHE A 111 -2.39 -4.37 -18.11
N SER A 112 -1.09 -4.38 -17.83
CA SER A 112 -0.32 -5.60 -17.74
C SER A 112 -0.69 -6.35 -16.46
N MET A 113 -0.52 -7.66 -16.46
CA MET A 113 -0.66 -8.49 -15.25
C MET A 113 0.21 -7.95 -14.08
N ASP A 114 1.31 -7.26 -14.38
CA ASP A 114 2.19 -6.66 -13.37
C ASP A 114 1.57 -5.40 -12.74
N LEU A 115 0.90 -4.55 -13.52
CA LEU A 115 0.14 -3.41 -13.00
C LEU A 115 -1.05 -3.88 -12.17
N GLU A 116 -1.77 -4.91 -12.65
CA GLU A 116 -2.86 -5.51 -11.90
C GLU A 116 -2.40 -6.05 -10.53
N TYR A 117 -1.23 -6.71 -10.50
CA TYR A 117 -0.61 -7.18 -9.27
C TYR A 117 -0.20 -6.03 -8.35
N LEU A 118 0.38 -4.96 -8.90
CA LEU A 118 0.70 -3.74 -8.14
C LEU A 118 -0.55 -3.15 -7.47
N ILE A 119 -1.64 -3.01 -8.22
CA ILE A 119 -2.91 -2.44 -7.74
C ILE A 119 -3.50 -3.28 -6.59
N CYS A 120 -3.60 -4.60 -6.74
CA CYS A 120 -4.20 -5.45 -5.70
C CYS A 120 -3.28 -5.66 -4.48
N THR A 121 -2.00 -5.28 -4.58
CA THR A 121 -1.02 -5.32 -3.48
C THR A 121 -0.56 -3.93 -3.02
N HIS A 122 -1.30 -2.88 -3.37
CA HIS A 122 -0.89 -1.50 -3.14
C HIS A 122 -0.66 -1.18 -1.66
N ALA A 123 0.37 -0.36 -1.37
CA ALA A 123 0.84 -0.05 -0.03
C ALA A 123 -0.22 0.60 0.89
N SER A 124 -1.18 1.33 0.34
CA SER A 124 -2.31 1.90 1.11
C SER A 124 -3.27 0.84 1.66
N LEU A 125 -3.26 -0.37 1.08
CA LEU A 125 -4.10 -1.51 1.48
C LEU A 125 -3.39 -2.49 2.43
N VAL A 126 -2.14 -2.19 2.79
CA VAL A 126 -1.37 -3.00 3.73
C VAL A 126 -1.92 -2.79 5.15
N PRO A 127 -2.29 -3.88 5.86
CA PRO A 127 -2.75 -3.79 7.24
C PRO A 127 -1.70 -3.14 8.13
N LEU A 128 -2.11 -2.33 9.10
CA LEU A 128 -1.19 -1.58 9.98
C LEU A 128 -0.10 -2.48 10.56
N ARG A 129 -0.49 -3.62 11.13
CA ARG A 129 0.39 -4.65 11.71
C ARG A 129 1.45 -5.21 10.77
N ASN A 130 1.24 -5.10 9.46
CA ASN A 130 2.13 -5.68 8.44
C ASN A 130 2.95 -4.61 7.71
N ARG A 131 2.70 -3.31 7.96
CA ARG A 131 3.42 -2.21 7.32
C ARG A 131 4.92 -2.24 7.63
N GLU A 132 5.29 -2.64 8.85
CA GLU A 132 6.70 -2.78 9.23
C GLU A 132 7.42 -3.81 8.36
N THR A 133 6.80 -4.97 8.16
CA THR A 133 7.41 -6.07 7.41
C THR A 133 7.45 -5.66 5.94
N PHE A 134 6.36 -5.08 5.42
CA PHE A 134 6.30 -4.56 4.06
C PHE A 134 7.43 -3.56 3.76
N PHE A 135 7.67 -2.61 4.69
CA PHE A 135 8.80 -1.70 4.62
C PHE A 135 10.14 -2.43 4.63
N LEU A 136 10.38 -3.32 5.60
CA LEU A 136 11.67 -3.98 5.78
C LEU A 136 12.08 -4.82 4.56
N TRP A 137 11.13 -5.48 3.89
CA TRP A 137 11.41 -6.23 2.67
C TRP A 137 11.85 -5.31 1.52
N MET A 138 11.12 -4.22 1.26
CA MET A 138 11.49 -3.25 0.24
C MET A 138 12.83 -2.58 0.57
N TYR A 139 13.01 -2.14 1.82
CA TYR A 139 14.24 -1.54 2.32
C TYR A 139 15.44 -2.47 2.12
N THR A 140 15.32 -3.73 2.54
CA THR A 140 16.40 -4.73 2.43
C THR A 140 16.76 -4.95 0.96
N HIS A 141 15.75 -5.02 0.09
CA HIS A 141 15.97 -5.19 -1.34
C HIS A 141 16.72 -4.00 -1.93
N ILE A 142 16.25 -2.78 -1.69
CA ILE A 142 16.83 -1.54 -2.20
C ILE A 142 18.27 -1.36 -1.71
N MET A 143 18.53 -1.64 -0.43
CA MET A 143 19.81 -1.35 0.20
C MET A 143 20.87 -2.43 0.02
N PHE A 144 20.47 -3.71 -0.12
CA PHE A 144 21.41 -4.83 -0.06
C PHE A 144 21.28 -5.85 -1.19
N VAL A 145 20.14 -5.93 -1.89
CA VAL A 145 19.91 -6.95 -2.93
C VAL A 145 20.06 -6.39 -4.33
N LEU A 146 19.61 -5.16 -4.57
CA LEU A 146 19.86 -4.49 -5.86
C LEU A 146 21.38 -4.50 -6.10
N PRO A 147 21.83 -5.15 -7.19
CA PRO A 147 23.23 -5.51 -7.31
C PRO A 147 24.08 -4.24 -7.41
N TYR A 148 25.23 -4.28 -6.75
CA TYR A 148 26.13 -3.12 -6.58
C TYR A 148 26.63 -2.53 -7.92
N ASP A 149 26.55 -3.32 -9.00
CA ASP A 149 26.85 -2.94 -10.39
C ASP A 149 25.74 -2.12 -11.08
N LYS A 150 24.52 -2.11 -10.52
CA LYS A 150 23.36 -1.28 -10.91
C LYS A 150 23.16 -0.09 -9.95
N SER A 151 24.24 0.59 -9.59
CA SER A 151 24.19 1.79 -8.74
C SER A 151 23.17 2.82 -9.23
N THR A 152 22.93 2.90 -10.55
CA THR A 152 21.93 3.78 -11.16
C THR A 152 20.49 3.47 -10.72
N GLU A 153 20.04 2.20 -10.73
CA GLU A 153 18.64 1.88 -10.37
C GLU A 153 18.35 2.20 -8.90
N ARG A 154 19.29 1.85 -8.01
CA ARG A 154 19.21 2.23 -6.59
C ARG A 154 19.17 3.75 -6.45
N ASN A 155 20.10 4.46 -7.09
CA ASN A 155 20.17 5.91 -6.98
C ASN A 155 18.91 6.60 -7.52
N GLU A 156 18.30 6.08 -8.58
CA GLU A 156 17.02 6.58 -9.10
C GLU A 156 15.88 6.40 -8.09
N ILE A 157 15.80 5.24 -7.44
CA ILE A 157 14.81 4.98 -6.36
C ILE A 157 15.05 5.96 -5.19
N ILE A 158 16.30 6.08 -4.73
CA ILE A 158 16.70 7.00 -3.65
C ILE A 158 16.35 8.45 -4.02
N ASN A 159 16.65 8.89 -5.24
CA ASN A 159 16.32 10.24 -5.72
C ASN A 159 14.81 10.49 -5.79
N ALA A 160 14.01 9.48 -6.14
CA ALA A 160 12.55 9.59 -6.09
C ALA A 160 12.04 9.76 -4.65
N LEU A 161 12.63 9.02 -3.70
CA LEU A 161 12.28 9.10 -2.28
C LEU A 161 12.71 10.41 -1.61
N GLN A 162 13.72 11.11 -2.14
CA GLN A 162 14.11 12.45 -1.66
C GLN A 162 13.00 13.49 -1.82
N LYS A 163 12.02 13.25 -2.71
CA LYS A 163 10.86 14.13 -2.90
C LYS A 163 9.81 13.99 -1.80
N VAL A 164 9.94 13.02 -0.91
CA VAL A 164 9.13 12.94 0.31
C VAL A 164 9.71 13.98 1.29
N ASP A 165 8.91 14.93 1.76
CA ASP A 165 9.35 16.05 2.63
C ASP A 165 9.69 15.60 4.07
N TRP A 166 10.64 14.67 4.19
CA TRP A 166 10.96 14.02 5.45
C TRP A 166 11.70 14.93 6.43
N ARG A 167 12.56 15.84 5.95
CA ARG A 167 13.36 16.72 6.82
C ARG A 167 12.50 17.68 7.62
N ASP A 168 11.73 18.49 6.90
CA ASP A 168 10.95 19.57 7.49
C ASP A 168 9.92 18.96 8.45
N THR A 169 9.34 17.83 8.04
CA THR A 169 8.40 17.08 8.87
C THR A 169 9.04 16.50 10.14
N LEU A 170 10.28 15.99 10.08
CA LEU A 170 11.01 15.53 11.29
C LEU A 170 11.39 16.68 12.23
N GLN A 171 11.69 17.87 11.71
CA GLN A 171 12.04 19.04 12.51
C GLN A 171 10.82 19.65 13.22
N GLU A 172 9.67 19.65 12.55
CA GLU A 172 8.40 20.17 13.10
C GLU A 172 7.77 19.24 14.14
N ASP A 173 7.95 17.92 14.01
CA ASP A 173 7.28 16.93 14.85
C ASP A 173 8.13 16.48 16.04
N SER A 174 7.76 16.98 17.23
CA SER A 174 8.43 16.65 18.49
C SER A 174 8.36 15.17 18.90
N VAL A 175 7.45 14.37 18.33
CA VAL A 175 7.33 12.93 18.57
C VAL A 175 8.28 12.18 17.66
N LEU A 176 8.28 12.46 16.36
CA LEU A 176 9.22 11.87 15.42
C LEU A 176 10.66 12.22 15.76
N GLY A 177 10.93 13.48 16.12
CA GLY A 177 12.25 13.91 16.58
C GLY A 177 12.77 13.09 17.77
N LYS A 178 11.88 12.58 18.64
CA LYS A 178 12.26 11.68 19.76
C LYS A 178 12.43 10.23 19.31
N ILE A 179 11.61 9.77 18.38
CA ILE A 179 11.65 8.40 17.85
C ILE A 179 12.92 8.19 17.00
N PHE A 180 13.26 9.17 16.17
CA PHE A 180 14.38 9.13 15.23
C PHE A 180 15.72 9.60 15.83
N TRP A 181 15.77 9.99 17.11
CA TRP A 181 16.99 10.51 17.75
C TRP A 181 18.04 9.42 18.02
N ARG A 182 18.78 9.06 16.99
CA ARG A 182 20.13 8.50 17.09
C ARG A 182 21.04 9.32 16.19
N LYS A 183 21.86 10.19 16.79
CA LYS A 183 22.97 10.83 16.06
C LYS A 183 23.85 9.71 15.49
N ARG A 184 23.85 9.56 14.17
CA ARG A 184 24.95 8.89 13.47
C ARG A 184 25.87 9.97 12.94
N ASP A 185 27.17 9.73 13.07
CA ASP A 185 28.19 10.52 12.40
C ASP A 185 28.09 10.25 10.89
N GLY A 186 27.33 11.09 10.18
CA GLY A 186 27.09 10.99 8.74
C GLY A 186 26.43 12.28 8.24
N SER A 187 26.39 12.50 6.93
CA SER A 187 25.60 13.59 6.37
C SER A 187 24.13 13.32 6.74
N GLU A 188 23.59 14.11 7.67
CA GLU A 188 22.15 14.14 7.98
C GLU A 188 21.32 14.52 6.72
N GLU A 189 21.99 14.84 5.61
CA GLU A 189 21.50 15.33 4.32
C GLU A 189 21.05 14.28 3.29
N GLU A 190 20.92 12.99 3.65
CA GLU A 190 20.52 11.96 2.69
C GLU A 190 19.30 11.14 3.12
N ILE A 191 18.40 10.81 2.19
CA ILE A 191 17.22 9.96 2.45
C ILE A 191 17.61 8.58 3.00
N ASP A 192 18.81 8.09 2.69
CA ASP A 192 19.37 6.87 3.26
C ASP A 192 19.44 6.93 4.78
N TYR A 193 19.77 8.09 5.34
CA TYR A 193 19.76 8.33 6.79
C TYR A 193 18.36 8.14 7.36
N PHE A 194 17.35 8.75 6.74
CA PHE A 194 15.95 8.59 7.15
C PHE A 194 15.50 7.12 7.12
N LEU A 195 15.80 6.39 6.04
CA LEU A 195 15.46 4.98 5.90
C LEU A 195 16.18 4.11 6.96
N HIS A 196 17.44 4.41 7.26
CA HIS A 196 18.17 3.78 8.36
C HIS A 196 17.53 4.05 9.72
N CYS A 197 17.12 5.29 9.98
CA CYS A 197 16.47 5.63 11.24
C CYS A 197 15.07 5.01 11.35
N TYR A 198 14.32 4.91 10.25
CA TYR A 198 13.06 4.16 10.19
C TYR A 198 13.32 2.70 10.57
N ARG A 199 14.27 2.05 9.90
CA ARG A 199 14.66 0.66 10.19
C ARG A 199 15.05 0.49 11.65
N ASP A 200 15.92 1.36 12.17
CA ASP A 200 16.39 1.29 13.56
C ASP A 200 15.23 1.51 14.54
N THR A 201 14.28 2.37 14.20
CA THR A 201 13.05 2.56 14.98
C THR A 201 12.20 1.28 15.03
N VAL A 202 12.05 0.58 13.90
CA VAL A 202 11.31 -0.69 13.86
C VAL A 202 11.99 -1.76 14.73
N PHE A 203 13.32 -1.92 14.62
CA PHE A 203 14.04 -2.95 15.39
C PHE A 203 14.26 -2.61 16.86
N HIS A 204 14.43 -1.33 17.20
CA HIS A 204 14.85 -0.89 18.54
C HIS A 204 13.82 -0.02 19.26
N GLY A 205 12.69 0.32 18.64
CA GLY A 205 11.68 1.22 19.21
C GLY A 205 11.09 0.72 20.54
N THR A 206 11.14 -0.59 20.78
CA THR A 206 10.66 -1.24 22.01
C THR A 206 11.77 -1.53 23.02
N ASP A 207 13.03 -1.27 22.69
CA ASP A 207 14.18 -1.54 23.57
C ASP A 207 14.12 -0.66 24.83
N LYS A 208 14.40 -1.27 25.99
CA LYS A 208 14.43 -0.59 27.30
C LYS A 208 15.36 0.64 27.33
N TYR A 209 16.39 0.67 26.49
CA TYR A 209 17.35 1.77 26.40
C TYR A 209 16.80 3.03 25.72
N ASN A 210 15.73 2.92 24.93
CA ASN A 210 15.03 4.05 24.30
C ASN A 210 13.87 4.58 25.18
N ALA A 211 13.63 3.98 26.35
CA ALA A 211 12.43 4.21 27.17
C ALA A 211 12.49 5.42 28.11
N LYS A 212 13.21 6.49 27.77
CA LYS A 212 13.09 7.78 28.48
C LYS A 212 11.84 8.53 28.02
N GLY A 213 10.65 7.96 28.25
CA GLY A 213 9.38 8.56 27.85
C GLY A 213 8.20 7.60 27.75
N LYS A 214 7.09 8.07 27.17
CA LYS A 214 5.91 7.28 26.85
C LYS A 214 6.32 6.13 25.91
N ARG A 215 6.00 4.88 26.27
CA ARG A 215 6.29 3.72 25.42
C ARG A 215 5.29 3.67 24.28
N TYR A 216 5.78 3.73 23.05
CA TYR A 216 4.99 3.45 21.85
C TYR A 216 5.02 1.95 21.56
N THR A 217 3.88 1.39 21.19
CA THR A 217 3.81 0.04 20.64
C THR A 217 4.33 0.04 19.18
N PRO A 218 4.68 -1.12 18.60
CA PRO A 218 5.00 -1.20 17.17
C PRO A 218 3.89 -0.60 16.29
N ASP A 219 2.63 -0.85 16.59
CA ASP A 219 1.49 -0.29 15.87
C ASP A 219 1.40 1.23 16.00
N ASP A 220 1.69 1.80 17.18
CA ASP A 220 1.75 3.27 17.36
C ASP A 220 2.84 3.88 16.48
N ILE A 221 4.01 3.25 16.42
CA ILE A 221 5.13 3.69 15.58
C ILE A 221 4.72 3.64 14.11
N GLN A 222 4.14 2.53 13.65
CA GLN A 222 3.69 2.39 12.27
C GLN A 222 2.58 3.37 11.91
N LEU A 223 1.67 3.66 12.85
CA LEU A 223 0.61 4.63 12.66
C LEU A 223 1.18 6.05 12.53
N ILE A 224 2.09 6.45 13.42
CA ILE A 224 2.78 7.74 13.34
C ILE A 224 3.49 7.86 11.99
N LEU A 225 4.27 6.87 11.59
CA LEU A 225 5.01 6.87 10.32
C LEU A 225 4.08 6.95 9.11
N TRP A 226 2.95 6.24 9.14
CA TRP A 226 1.98 6.26 8.05
C TRP A 226 1.27 7.60 7.94
N VAL A 227 0.85 8.17 9.06
CA VAL A 227 0.17 9.47 9.12
C VAL A 227 1.09 10.60 8.65
N THR A 228 2.35 10.53 9.04
CA THR A 228 3.34 11.55 8.69
C THR A 228 3.84 11.41 7.26
N PHE A 229 4.09 10.17 6.81
CA PHE A 229 4.68 9.90 5.49
C PHE A 229 3.80 8.94 4.69
N PRO A 230 2.56 9.33 4.33
CA PRO A 230 1.61 8.45 3.67
C PRO A 230 2.15 7.89 2.34
N MET A 231 2.92 8.71 1.61
CA MET A 231 3.50 8.35 0.31
C MET A 231 4.81 7.59 0.36
N LEU A 232 5.45 7.38 1.52
CA LEU A 232 6.73 6.68 1.59
C LEU A 232 6.64 5.25 1.01
N LEU A 233 5.73 4.42 1.53
CA LEU A 233 5.59 3.04 1.06
C LEU A 233 5.03 2.94 -0.37
N PRO A 234 4.01 3.72 -0.77
CA PRO A 234 3.57 3.78 -2.17
C PRO A 234 4.70 4.13 -3.14
N THR A 235 5.53 5.13 -2.83
CA THR A 235 6.66 5.52 -3.69
C THR A 235 7.71 4.42 -3.77
N MET A 236 8.11 3.81 -2.63
CA MET A 236 9.04 2.67 -2.64
C MET A 236 8.52 1.53 -3.52
N GLN A 237 7.24 1.18 -3.37
CA GLN A 237 6.59 0.13 -4.14
C GLN A 237 6.54 0.45 -5.65
N GLN A 238 6.10 1.67 -6.00
CA GLN A 238 5.98 2.13 -7.38
C GLN A 238 7.34 2.14 -8.09
N GLU A 239 8.39 2.61 -7.42
CA GLU A 239 9.72 2.64 -8.02
C GLU A 239 10.31 1.23 -8.19
N LEU A 240 10.10 0.33 -7.22
CA LEU A 240 10.46 -1.08 -7.38
C LEU A 240 9.68 -1.73 -8.54
N TRP A 241 8.43 -1.36 -8.77
CA TRP A 241 7.66 -1.82 -9.92
C TRP A 241 8.20 -1.25 -11.24
N ASN A 242 8.51 0.05 -11.31
CA ASN A 242 9.10 0.69 -12.50
C ASN A 242 10.43 0.02 -12.92
N LYS A 243 11.18 -0.56 -11.98
CA LYS A 243 12.43 -1.29 -12.23
C LYS A 243 12.26 -2.80 -12.40
N ASN A 244 11.02 -3.31 -12.47
CA ASN A 244 10.69 -4.74 -12.55
C ASN A 244 11.21 -5.57 -11.37
N GLN A 245 11.37 -4.95 -10.19
CA GLN A 245 11.87 -5.58 -8.97
C GLN A 245 10.73 -5.97 -8.00
N TRP A 246 9.55 -5.37 -8.14
CA TRP A 246 8.42 -5.55 -7.22
C TRP A 246 8.00 -7.02 -7.01
N ARG A 247 7.79 -7.78 -8.10
CA ARG A 247 7.32 -9.17 -8.01
C ARG A 247 8.31 -10.12 -7.35
N ALA A 248 9.61 -9.80 -7.37
CA ALA A 248 10.62 -10.64 -6.73
C ALA A 248 10.44 -10.72 -5.21
N LEU A 249 9.77 -9.73 -4.61
CA LEU A 249 9.57 -9.64 -3.16
C LEU A 249 8.46 -10.55 -2.62
N LYS A 250 7.54 -11.05 -3.48
CA LYS A 250 6.44 -11.96 -3.09
C LYS A 250 5.69 -11.52 -1.81
N LEU A 251 5.30 -10.25 -1.76
CA LEU A 251 4.74 -9.64 -0.55
C LEU A 251 3.24 -9.88 -0.36
N ASP A 252 2.62 -10.69 -1.22
CA ASP A 252 1.19 -10.98 -1.16
C ASP A 252 0.76 -11.74 0.11
N GLY A 253 1.64 -12.57 0.68
CA GLY A 253 1.42 -13.22 1.98
C GLY A 253 1.25 -12.22 3.14
N LEU A 254 1.85 -11.03 3.06
CA LEU A 254 1.75 -9.98 4.07
C LEU A 254 0.41 -9.24 4.02
N LEU A 255 -0.42 -9.49 3.01
CA LEU A 255 -1.74 -8.87 2.94
C LEU A 255 -2.80 -9.74 3.62
N GLY A 256 -2.49 -10.98 4.02
CA GLY A 256 -3.49 -11.90 4.57
C GLY A 256 -4.32 -12.52 3.46
N SER A 257 -4.48 -13.83 3.59
CA SER A 257 -4.80 -14.79 2.53
C SER A 257 -3.68 -14.87 1.48
N THR A 258 -2.85 -15.91 1.61
CA THR A 258 -1.99 -16.43 0.54
C THR A 258 -2.76 -16.42 -0.78
N MET A 259 -2.13 -15.94 -1.87
CA MET A 259 -2.76 -15.97 -3.20
C MET A 259 -3.14 -17.38 -3.66
N GLU A 260 -2.66 -18.41 -2.95
CA GLU A 260 -2.87 -19.83 -3.25
C GLU A 260 -4.01 -20.45 -2.40
N ASP A 261 -4.21 -20.08 -1.13
CA ASP A 261 -5.15 -20.80 -0.24
C ASP A 261 -6.63 -20.36 -0.34
N VAL A 262 -6.95 -19.26 -1.04
CA VAL A 262 -8.35 -18.79 -1.13
C VAL A 262 -9.18 -19.55 -2.17
N PHE A 263 -8.54 -20.24 -3.12
CA PHE A 263 -9.23 -20.91 -4.21
C PHE A 263 -8.85 -22.39 -4.42
N ASP A 264 -8.13 -23.02 -3.50
CA ASP A 264 -7.95 -24.47 -3.50
C ASP A 264 -9.19 -25.22 -2.96
N VAL A 265 -10.37 -24.63 -3.17
CA VAL A 265 -11.63 -25.37 -3.16
C VAL A 265 -11.95 -25.72 -4.59
N THR A 266 -11.61 -26.94 -4.95
CA THR A 266 -12.25 -27.74 -5.98
C THR A 266 -13.77 -27.77 -5.76
N SER A 267 -14.49 -26.68 -6.05
CA SER A 267 -15.94 -26.69 -6.15
C SER A 267 -16.31 -27.06 -7.58
N CYS A 268 -16.50 -28.35 -7.78
CA CYS A 268 -17.29 -28.88 -8.89
C CYS A 268 -18.59 -28.09 -9.03
N PHE A 269 -18.71 -27.25 -10.05
CA PHE A 269 -20.01 -26.81 -10.53
C PHE A 269 -20.43 -27.77 -11.64
N ARG A 270 -21.31 -28.71 -11.30
CA ARG A 270 -22.21 -29.33 -12.28
C ARG A 270 -23.27 -28.29 -12.61
N TRP A 271 -23.31 -27.87 -13.86
CA TRP A 271 -24.43 -27.14 -14.42
C TRP A 271 -25.59 -28.12 -14.62
N GLN A 272 -26.72 -27.85 -13.97
CA GLN A 272 -28.05 -28.28 -14.40
C GLN A 272 -28.87 -27.02 -14.67
#